data_AF-A0A117MV70-F1
#
_entry.id   AF-A0A117MV70-F1
#
_cell.length_a   1.000
_cell.length_b   1.000
_cell.length_c   1.000
_cell.angle_alpha   90.00
_cell.angle_beta   90.00
_cell.angle_gamma   90.00
#
_symmetry.space_group_name_H-M   'P 1'
#
loop_
_entity.id
_entity.type
_entity.pdbx_description
1 polymer ?
#
loop_
_entity_poly.entity_id
_entity_poly.type
_entity_poly.pdbx_seq_one_letter_code
_entity_poly.pdbx_strand_id
1 'polypeptide(L)'
;MPRILETCTHRLYCGSQDESTGSKGDAQWGHVVPDRAALDEQLAALAAELSEGGWEIKAVTPLIASYYYAASQYMVSLDRSNWGGYGVGYGAPYTEGLVVVAQRWVEITREQQDERERRGAERAAAEAAAALEARRQAREVELARLAAEPVGKAGLLRDKWRFRGQDYPTEALAQSAKEAAYKALRDRPL
;
A
#
# COMPACT_ATOMS: atom_id res chain seq x y z
N MET A 1 23.88 -27.93 -4.63
CA MET A 1 22.75 -27.65 -5.54
C MET A 1 22.21 -26.28 -5.19
N PRO A 2 21.78 -25.46 -6.17
CA PRO A 2 21.21 -24.16 -5.86
C PRO A 2 19.89 -24.30 -5.10
N ARG A 3 19.64 -23.35 -4.21
CA ARG A 3 18.46 -23.32 -3.34
C ARG A 3 17.78 -21.98 -3.48
N ILE A 4 16.46 -22.01 -3.50
CA ILE A 4 15.63 -20.81 -3.42
C ILE A 4 14.85 -20.83 -2.12
N LEU A 5 14.52 -19.63 -1.66
CA LEU A 5 13.61 -19.43 -0.55
C LEU A 5 12.21 -19.28 -1.12
N GLU A 6 11.32 -20.22 -0.80
CA GLU A 6 9.89 -20.05 -1.01
C GLU A 6 9.28 -19.37 0.22
N THR A 7 8.29 -18.51 0.00
CA THR A 7 7.54 -17.84 1.06
C THR A 7 6.06 -17.99 0.79
N CYS A 8 5.28 -18.34 1.82
CA CYS A 8 3.83 -18.29 1.78
C CYS A 8 3.31 -17.36 2.88
N THR A 9 2.07 -16.90 2.70
CA THR A 9 1.39 -16.04 3.67
C THR A 9 -0.04 -16.53 3.83
N HIS A 10 -0.43 -16.79 5.06
CA HIS A 10 -1.76 -17.23 5.42
C HIS A 10 -2.44 -16.15 6.27
N ARG A 11 -3.74 -15.99 6.09
CA ARG A 11 -4.57 -15.08 6.87
C ARG A 11 -5.62 -15.90 7.58
N LEU A 12 -5.60 -15.84 8.91
CA LEU A 12 -6.60 -16.44 9.76
C LEU A 12 -7.52 -15.36 10.27
N TYR A 13 -8.81 -15.67 10.37
CA TYR A 13 -9.82 -14.71 10.82
C TYR A 13 -10.43 -15.20 12.13
N CYS A 14 -10.50 -14.30 13.10
CA CYS A 14 -11.30 -14.51 14.29
C CYS A 14 -12.75 -14.29 13.87
N GLY A 15 -13.49 -15.39 13.80
CA GLY A 15 -14.94 -15.33 13.60
C GLY A 15 -15.62 -14.71 14.80
N SER A 16 -16.94 -14.75 14.78
CA SER A 16 -17.76 -14.33 15.89
C SER A 16 -18.73 -15.43 16.26
N GLN A 17 -18.89 -15.67 17.56
CA GLN A 17 -19.86 -16.60 18.09
C GLN A 17 -20.98 -15.85 18.81
N ASP A 18 -22.19 -16.38 18.70
CA ASP A 18 -23.35 -15.91 19.44
C ASP A 18 -23.38 -16.61 20.80
N GLU A 19 -23.23 -15.84 21.88
CA GLU A 19 -23.32 -16.32 23.26
C GLU A 19 -24.65 -15.92 23.91
N SER A 20 -25.73 -15.88 23.13
CA SER A 20 -27.07 -15.56 23.64
C SER A 20 -27.43 -16.33 24.90
N THR A 21 -27.72 -15.59 25.96
CA THR A 21 -28.00 -16.13 27.30
C THR A 21 -29.49 -16.41 27.54
N GLY A 22 -30.35 -16.10 26.57
CA GLY A 22 -31.74 -16.52 26.59
C GLY A 22 -32.64 -15.75 25.62
N SER A 23 -33.88 -16.23 25.50
CA SER A 23 -34.96 -15.56 24.79
C SER A 23 -36.19 -15.38 25.68
N LYS A 24 -36.97 -14.33 25.45
CA LYS A 24 -38.28 -14.13 26.09
C LYS A 24 -39.30 -13.69 25.03
N GLY A 25 -40.19 -14.60 24.63
CA GLY A 25 -41.04 -14.39 23.45
C GLY A 25 -40.19 -14.29 22.19
N ASP A 26 -40.45 -13.29 21.35
CA ASP A 26 -39.65 -13.00 20.14
C ASP A 26 -38.37 -12.19 20.43
N ALA A 27 -38.11 -11.83 21.69
CA ALA A 27 -36.89 -11.13 22.10
C ALA A 27 -35.73 -12.12 22.29
N GLN A 28 -34.62 -11.92 21.59
CA GLN A 28 -33.35 -12.59 21.86
C GLN A 28 -32.39 -11.63 22.58
N TRP A 29 -31.79 -12.09 23.68
CA TRP A 29 -30.75 -11.38 24.41
C TRP A 29 -29.41 -12.03 24.09
N GLY A 30 -28.63 -11.37 23.23
CA GLY A 30 -27.37 -11.89 22.74
C GLY A 30 -26.25 -10.88 22.75
N HIS A 31 -25.05 -11.37 23.02
CA HIS A 31 -23.80 -10.67 22.74
C HIS A 31 -23.02 -11.52 21.74
N VAL A 32 -22.61 -10.88 20.65
CA VAL A 32 -21.69 -11.47 19.68
C VAL A 32 -20.28 -11.23 20.20
N VAL A 33 -19.51 -12.29 20.42
CA VAL A 33 -18.12 -12.22 20.88
C VAL A 33 -17.16 -12.83 19.89
N PRO A 34 -15.87 -12.47 19.94
CA PRO A 34 -14.86 -13.05 19.08
C PRO A 34 -14.69 -14.53 19.41
N ASP A 35 -14.79 -15.38 18.39
CA ASP A 35 -14.57 -16.81 18.52
C ASP A 35 -13.06 -17.10 18.53
N ARG A 36 -12.50 -17.03 19.74
CA ARG A 36 -11.06 -17.27 19.98
C ARG A 36 -10.70 -18.74 19.84
N ALA A 37 -11.60 -19.64 20.24
CA ALA A 37 -11.38 -21.07 20.14
C ALA A 37 -11.24 -21.50 18.67
N ALA A 38 -12.11 -21.01 17.79
CA ALA A 38 -12.00 -21.27 16.35
C ALA A 38 -10.72 -20.67 15.74
N LEU A 39 -10.24 -19.52 16.24
CA LEU A 39 -8.96 -18.96 15.78
C LEU A 39 -7.76 -19.82 16.22
N ASP A 40 -7.78 -20.32 17.46
CA ASP A 40 -6.75 -21.21 17.98
C ASP A 40 -6.73 -22.55 17.21
N GLU A 41 -7.90 -23.11 16.89
CA GLU A 41 -8.02 -24.31 16.06
C GLU A 41 -7.49 -24.08 14.65
N GLN A 42 -7.83 -22.95 14.02
CA GLN A 42 -7.28 -22.57 12.72
C GLN A 42 -5.75 -22.45 12.75
N LEU A 43 -5.19 -21.83 13.81
CA LEU A 43 -3.75 -21.67 13.96
C LEU A 43 -3.06 -23.03 14.17
N ALA A 44 -3.64 -23.91 14.98
CA ALA A 44 -3.12 -25.25 15.20
C ALA A 44 -3.14 -26.09 13.91
N ALA A 45 -4.24 -26.04 13.15
CA ALA A 45 -4.35 -26.72 11.87
C ALA A 45 -3.32 -26.19 10.85
N LEU A 46 -3.17 -24.87 10.75
CA LEU A 46 -2.16 -24.25 9.89
C LEU A 46 -0.73 -24.63 10.31
N ALA A 47 -0.44 -24.64 11.61
CA ALA A 47 0.88 -25.01 12.10
C ALA A 47 1.22 -26.46 11.75
N ALA A 48 0.25 -27.37 11.84
CA ALA A 48 0.42 -28.77 11.42
C ALA A 48 0.68 -28.87 9.91
N GLU A 49 -0.15 -28.23 9.07
CA GLU A 49 0.02 -28.20 7.62
C GLU A 49 1.40 -27.67 7.20
N LEU A 50 1.82 -26.55 7.80
CA LEU A 50 3.13 -25.94 7.52
C LEU A 50 4.27 -26.86 7.95
N SER A 51 4.18 -27.47 9.13
CA SER A 51 5.19 -28.40 9.62
C SER A 51 5.32 -29.64 8.72
N GLU A 52 4.20 -30.24 8.30
CA GLU A 52 4.18 -31.36 7.37
C GLU A 52 4.76 -30.99 6.00
N GLY A 53 4.50 -29.76 5.53
CA GLY A 53 5.03 -29.23 4.28
C GLY A 53 6.51 -28.79 4.34
N GLY A 54 7.17 -28.95 5.49
CA GLY A 54 8.56 -28.52 5.72
C GLY A 54 8.75 -27.00 5.74
N TRP A 55 7.67 -26.25 6.04
CA TRP A 55 7.70 -24.81 6.18
C TRP A 55 8.08 -24.40 7.60
N GLU A 56 8.89 -23.36 7.70
CA GLU A 56 9.26 -22.74 8.96
C GLU A 56 8.50 -21.42 9.12
N ILE A 57 7.71 -21.29 10.18
CA ILE A 57 7.01 -20.04 10.51
C ILE A 57 8.05 -19.00 10.92
N LYS A 58 8.07 -17.87 10.21
CA LYS A 58 9.01 -16.76 10.47
C LYS A 58 8.37 -15.62 11.24
N ALA A 59 7.08 -15.38 11.02
CA ALA A 59 6.35 -14.32 11.70
C ALA A 59 4.87 -14.69 11.85
N VAL A 60 4.30 -14.28 12.98
CA VAL A 60 2.87 -14.29 13.24
C VAL A 60 2.50 -12.88 13.70
N THR A 61 1.75 -12.16 12.87
CA THR A 61 1.37 -10.78 13.11
C THR A 61 -0.10 -10.72 13.48
N PRO A 62 -0.47 -10.26 14.69
CA PRO A 62 -1.86 -10.06 15.04
C PRO A 62 -2.43 -8.84 14.32
N LEU A 63 -3.62 -9.01 13.75
CA LEU A 63 -4.46 -7.94 13.25
C LEU A 63 -5.41 -7.54 14.37
N ILE A 64 -5.18 -6.36 14.91
CA ILE A 64 -5.93 -5.85 16.07
C ILE A 64 -7.06 -4.96 15.57
N ALA A 65 -8.26 -5.19 16.09
CA ALA A 65 -9.40 -4.32 15.85
C ALA A 65 -9.10 -2.88 16.23
N SER A 66 -9.39 -1.96 15.31
CA SER A 66 -9.34 -0.51 15.60
C SER A 66 -10.65 0.03 16.20
N TYR A 67 -11.75 -0.72 16.08
CA TYR A 67 -13.09 -0.37 16.56
C TYR A 67 -13.78 -1.59 17.16
N TYR A 68 -14.53 -1.42 18.24
CA TYR A 68 -15.30 -2.52 18.83
C TYR A 68 -16.76 -2.14 19.13
N TYR A 69 -17.67 -3.07 18.82
CA TYR A 69 -19.05 -3.12 19.34
C TYR A 69 -19.00 -3.92 20.65
N ALA A 70 -18.94 -3.26 21.81
CA ALA A 70 -18.83 -3.96 23.09
C ALA A 70 -19.99 -4.95 23.32
N ALA A 71 -19.64 -6.06 23.98
CA ALA A 71 -20.50 -7.10 24.55
C ALA A 71 -21.43 -6.59 25.69
N SER A 72 -21.95 -5.38 25.55
CA SER A 72 -22.93 -4.77 26.44
C SER A 72 -23.81 -3.80 25.66
N GLN A 73 -24.35 -4.24 24.53
CA GLN A 73 -25.59 -3.65 24.06
C GLN A 73 -26.72 -4.11 25.00
N TYR A 74 -26.88 -3.37 26.10
CA TYR A 74 -28.13 -3.42 26.85
C TYR A 74 -29.23 -2.89 25.93
N MET A 75 -30.02 -3.78 25.33
CA MET A 75 -31.29 -3.40 24.73
C MET A 75 -32.26 -3.05 25.86
N VAL A 76 -32.24 -1.81 26.32
CA VAL A 76 -33.26 -1.33 27.27
C VAL A 76 -34.51 -0.97 26.47
N SER A 77 -35.57 -1.76 26.64
CA SER A 77 -36.91 -1.43 26.15
C SER A 77 -37.45 -0.24 26.94
N LEU A 78 -37.75 0.86 26.26
CA LEU A 78 -38.51 1.98 26.83
C LEU A 78 -40.01 1.88 26.54
N ASP A 79 -40.42 1.01 25.61
CA ASP A 79 -41.82 0.75 25.26
C ASP A 79 -41.99 -0.48 24.34
N ARG A 80 -43.17 -1.12 24.39
CA ARG A 80 -43.51 -2.39 23.70
C ARG A 80 -43.59 -2.31 22.17
N SER A 81 -43.21 -1.18 21.57
CA SER A 81 -43.50 -0.85 20.16
C SER A 81 -42.29 -0.45 19.32
N ASN A 82 -41.10 -0.32 19.91
CA ASN A 82 -39.93 0.16 19.18
C ASN A 82 -38.72 -0.75 19.40
N TRP A 83 -38.46 -1.64 18.45
CA TRP A 83 -37.29 -2.52 18.43
C TRP A 83 -36.14 -1.79 17.73
N GLY A 84 -35.36 -1.03 18.48
CA GLY A 84 -34.19 -0.35 17.95
C GLY A 84 -33.32 0.23 19.06
N GLY A 85 -32.33 -0.54 19.51
CA GLY A 85 -31.29 -0.06 20.42
C GLY A 85 -29.93 -0.11 19.73
N TYR A 86 -29.24 1.03 19.63
CA TYR A 86 -27.82 1.11 19.30
C TYR A 86 -27.04 1.42 20.58
N GLY A 87 -26.17 0.51 21.01
CA GLY A 87 -25.25 0.72 22.13
C GLY A 87 -23.80 0.82 21.63
N VAL A 88 -23.08 1.84 22.12
CA VAL A 88 -21.63 2.01 21.93
C VAL A 88 -20.99 1.73 23.29
N GLY A 89 -20.02 0.80 23.35
CA GLY A 89 -19.30 0.51 24.59
C GLY A 89 -17.80 0.42 24.37
N TYR A 90 -17.04 0.72 25.43
CA TYR A 90 -15.58 0.75 25.41
C TYR A 90 -15.04 -0.61 25.91
N GLY A 91 -14.26 -1.30 25.08
CA GLY A 91 -13.59 -2.56 25.41
C GLY A 91 -12.10 -2.52 25.04
N ALA A 92 -11.31 -3.44 25.61
CA ALA A 92 -9.91 -3.61 25.22
C ALA A 92 -9.81 -4.11 23.77
N PRO A 93 -8.82 -3.64 22.98
CA PRO A 93 -8.62 -4.13 21.62
C PRO A 93 -8.41 -5.65 21.61
N TYR A 94 -8.97 -6.34 20.61
CA TYR A 94 -8.86 -7.78 20.43
C TYR A 94 -8.26 -8.12 19.07
N THR A 95 -7.71 -9.31 18.96
CA THR A 95 -7.17 -9.85 17.71
C THR A 95 -8.32 -10.31 16.80
N GLU A 96 -8.56 -9.59 15.71
CA GLU A 96 -9.53 -9.94 14.65
C GLU A 96 -9.01 -11.01 13.70
N GLY A 97 -7.70 -11.22 13.68
CA GLY A 97 -7.09 -12.21 12.81
C GLY A 97 -5.58 -12.26 12.96
N LEU A 98 -4.96 -13.19 12.26
CA LEU A 98 -3.52 -13.40 12.25
C LEU A 98 -3.02 -13.42 10.81
N VAL A 99 -1.88 -12.78 10.56
CA VAL A 99 -1.11 -12.99 9.34
C VAL A 99 0.09 -13.85 9.70
N VAL A 100 0.16 -15.05 9.12
CA VAL A 100 1.26 -15.99 9.33
C VAL A 100 2.12 -16.00 8.07
N VAL A 101 3.42 -15.74 8.23
CA VAL A 101 4.42 -15.82 7.15
C VAL A 101 5.32 -17.00 7.43
N ALA A 102 5.44 -17.90 6.45
CA ALA A 102 6.30 -19.07 6.55
C ALA A 102 7.22 -19.18 5.33
N GLN A 103 8.37 -19.81 5.54
CA GLN A 103 9.42 -19.94 4.54
C GLN A 103 10.00 -21.35 4.52
N ARG A 104 10.46 -21.78 3.34
CA ARG A 104 11.25 -23.01 3.21
C ARG A 104 12.31 -22.89 2.14
N TRP A 105 13.38 -23.66 2.30
CA TRP A 105 14.41 -23.82 1.28
C TRP A 105 14.03 -24.95 0.35
N VAL A 106 14.01 -24.67 -0.96
CA VAL A 106 13.77 -25.68 -1.99
C VAL A 106 14.98 -25.78 -2.88
N GLU A 107 15.46 -27.01 -3.08
CA GLU A 107 16.52 -27.29 -4.05
C GLU A 107 15.94 -27.22 -5.46
N ILE A 108 16.62 -26.48 -6.32
CA ILE A 108 16.24 -26.32 -7.72
C ILE A 108 17.35 -26.82 -8.62
N THR A 109 17.00 -27.13 -9.86
CA THR A 109 17.99 -27.46 -10.89
C THR A 109 18.72 -26.20 -11.35
N ARG A 110 19.90 -26.35 -11.95
CA ARG A 110 20.61 -25.22 -12.57
C ARG A 110 19.80 -24.57 -13.69
N GLU A 111 19.13 -25.38 -14.51
CA GLU A 111 18.26 -24.87 -15.58
C GLU A 111 17.13 -23.97 -15.05
N GLN A 112 16.52 -24.34 -13.92
CA GLN A 112 15.49 -23.51 -13.27
C GLN A 112 16.07 -22.21 -12.71
N GLN A 113 17.32 -22.23 -12.23
CA GLN A 113 18.00 -21.03 -11.77
C GLN A 113 18.31 -20.10 -12.96
N ASP A 114 18.89 -20.64 -14.03
CA ASP A 114 19.27 -19.88 -15.22
C ASP A 114 18.04 -19.21 -15.87
N GLU A 115 16.91 -19.92 -15.94
CA GLU A 115 15.64 -19.35 -16.43
C GLU A 115 15.15 -18.18 -15.57
N ARG A 116 15.29 -18.28 -14.25
CA ARG A 116 14.92 -17.19 -13.33
C ARG A 116 15.83 -15.99 -13.48
N GLU A 117 17.13 -16.21 -13.62
CA GLU A 117 18.10 -15.14 -13.86
C GLU A 117 17.84 -14.46 -15.20
N ARG A 118 17.53 -15.22 -16.25
CA ARG A 118 17.12 -14.67 -17.56
C ARG A 118 15.88 -13.80 -17.46
N ARG A 119 14.81 -14.29 -16.83
CA ARG A 119 13.58 -13.51 -16.61
C ARG A 119 13.82 -12.27 -15.73
N GLY A 120 14.69 -12.39 -14.73
CA GLY A 120 15.10 -11.27 -13.88
C GLY A 120 15.82 -10.20 -14.70
N ALA A 121 16.76 -10.60 -15.55
CA ALA A 121 17.48 -9.70 -16.46
C ALA A 121 16.55 -9.04 -17.49
N GLU A 122 15.60 -9.78 -18.05
CA GLU A 122 14.58 -9.23 -18.98
C GLU A 122 13.71 -8.18 -18.31
N ARG A 123 13.25 -8.42 -17.07
CA ARG A 123 12.48 -7.43 -16.31
C ARG A 123 13.31 -6.21 -15.96
N ALA A 124 14.54 -6.40 -15.49
CA ALA A 124 15.44 -5.28 -15.19
C ALA A 124 15.74 -4.44 -16.43
N ALA A 125 15.92 -5.08 -17.60
CA ALA A 125 16.09 -4.39 -18.86
C ALA A 125 14.83 -3.62 -19.28
N ALA A 126 13.65 -4.21 -19.11
CA ALA A 126 12.37 -3.55 -19.38
C ALA A 126 12.13 -2.34 -18.46
N GLU A 127 12.42 -2.47 -17.17
CA GLU A 127 12.33 -1.38 -16.19
C GLU A 127 13.34 -0.27 -16.49
N ALA A 128 14.58 -0.61 -16.87
CA ALA A 128 15.58 0.37 -17.28
C ALA A 128 15.16 1.12 -18.56
N ALA A 129 14.58 0.41 -19.53
CA ALA A 129 14.03 1.01 -20.75
C ALA A 129 12.86 1.96 -20.43
N ALA A 130 11.91 1.53 -19.60
CA ALA A 130 10.78 2.34 -19.17
C ALA A 130 11.24 3.58 -18.37
N ALA A 131 12.24 3.44 -17.50
CA ALA A 131 12.81 4.56 -16.76
C ALA A 131 13.49 5.58 -17.70
N LEU A 132 14.17 5.10 -18.75
CA LEU A 132 14.79 5.95 -19.75
C LEU A 132 13.75 6.68 -20.60
N GLU A 133 12.66 6.01 -20.97
CA GLU A 133 11.50 6.63 -21.65
C GLU A 133 10.82 7.67 -20.76
N ALA A 134 10.61 7.39 -19.47
CA ALA A 134 10.07 8.36 -18.52
C ALA A 134 10.97 9.60 -18.40
N ARG A 135 12.31 9.43 -18.38
CA ARG A 135 13.27 10.55 -18.42
C ARG A 135 13.17 11.35 -19.73
N ARG A 136 12.98 10.69 -20.87
CA ARG A 136 12.75 11.36 -22.17
C ARG A 136 11.48 12.19 -22.14
N GLN A 137 10.36 11.61 -21.72
CA GLN A 137 9.08 12.31 -21.62
C GLN A 137 9.15 13.50 -20.66
N ALA A 138 9.75 13.33 -19.47
CA ALA A 138 9.94 14.42 -18.53
C ALA A 138 10.76 15.57 -19.14
N ARG A 139 11.81 15.24 -19.91
CA ARG A 139 12.61 16.23 -20.63
C ARG A 139 11.81 16.93 -21.73
N GLU A 140 11.01 16.20 -22.50
CA GLU A 140 10.16 16.78 -23.54
C GLU A 140 9.14 17.76 -22.94
N VAL A 141 8.53 17.40 -21.81
CA VAL A 141 7.62 18.28 -21.06
C VAL A 141 8.35 19.54 -20.57
N GLU A 142 9.57 19.40 -20.05
CA GLU A 142 10.36 20.54 -19.59
C GLU A 142 10.82 21.43 -20.75
N LEU A 143 11.20 20.86 -21.90
CA LEU A 143 11.50 21.59 -23.14
C LEU A 143 10.27 22.34 -23.65
N ALA A 144 9.10 21.70 -23.67
CA ALA A 144 7.84 22.33 -24.07
C ALA A 144 7.47 23.49 -23.13
N ARG A 145 7.68 23.31 -21.81
CA ARG A 145 7.48 24.37 -20.81
C ARG A 145 8.42 25.55 -21.04
N LEU A 146 9.72 25.30 -21.27
CA LEU A 146 10.69 26.35 -21.56
C LEU A 146 10.36 27.08 -22.87
N ALA A 147 9.90 26.35 -23.90
CA ALA A 147 9.48 26.95 -25.16
C ALA A 147 8.26 27.88 -24.98
N ALA A 148 7.28 27.47 -24.17
CA ALA A 148 6.07 28.24 -23.89
C ALA A 148 6.28 29.40 -22.91
N GLU A 149 7.36 29.41 -22.11
CA GLU A 149 7.62 30.45 -21.13
C GLU A 149 7.90 31.81 -21.82
N PRO A 150 7.09 32.85 -21.57
CA PRO A 150 7.24 34.13 -22.25
C PRO A 150 8.43 34.92 -21.69
N VAL A 151 9.13 35.60 -22.57
CA VAL A 151 10.06 36.67 -22.20
C VAL A 151 9.25 37.97 -22.10
N GLY A 152 9.21 38.57 -20.92
CA GLY A 152 8.33 39.72 -20.65
C GLY A 152 9.08 40.93 -20.13
N LYS A 153 8.53 42.14 -20.34
CA LYS A 153 9.04 43.35 -19.67
C LYS A 153 8.69 43.32 -18.18
N ALA A 154 9.64 43.70 -17.33
CA ALA A 154 9.51 43.72 -15.88
C ALA A 154 10.06 45.02 -15.26
N GLY A 155 9.52 45.40 -14.10
CA GLY A 155 9.90 46.60 -13.35
C GLY A 155 8.85 47.72 -13.39
N LEU A 156 8.93 48.65 -12.43
CA LEU A 156 7.97 49.76 -12.24
C LEU A 156 7.86 50.69 -13.47
N LEU A 157 8.95 50.79 -14.25
CA LEU A 157 9.06 51.60 -15.48
C LEU A 157 9.21 50.75 -16.76
N ARG A 158 9.17 49.41 -16.66
CA ARG A 158 9.32 48.45 -17.79
C ARG A 158 10.64 48.58 -18.58
N ASP A 159 11.72 49.03 -17.95
CA ASP A 159 13.04 49.22 -18.59
C ASP A 159 13.86 47.92 -18.71
N LYS A 160 13.42 46.82 -18.08
CA LYS A 160 14.14 45.54 -18.05
C LYS A 160 13.28 44.42 -18.61
N TRP A 161 13.94 43.39 -19.12
CA TRP A 161 13.31 42.16 -19.60
C TRP A 161 13.55 41.04 -18.60
N ARG A 162 12.57 40.17 -18.38
CA ARG A 162 12.66 39.09 -17.40
C ARG A 162 12.43 37.73 -18.04
N PHE A 163 13.26 36.77 -17.64
CA PHE A 163 13.14 35.35 -17.97
C PHE A 163 13.59 34.52 -16.76
N ARG A 164 12.78 33.53 -16.33
CA ARG A 164 13.02 32.69 -15.13
C ARG A 164 13.42 33.46 -13.86
N GLY A 165 12.81 34.63 -13.64
CA GLY A 165 13.10 35.48 -12.48
C GLY A 165 14.42 36.25 -12.54
N GLN A 166 15.20 36.13 -13.62
CA GLN A 166 16.38 36.95 -13.88
C GLN A 166 16.02 38.15 -14.77
N ASP A 167 16.56 39.32 -14.41
CA ASP A 167 16.36 40.56 -15.16
C ASP A 167 17.54 40.79 -16.11
N TYR A 168 17.23 41.15 -17.35
CA TYR A 168 18.14 41.42 -18.46
C TYR A 168 17.94 42.85 -18.97
N PRO A 169 19.01 43.51 -19.44
CA PRO A 169 18.93 44.90 -19.90
C PRO A 169 18.28 45.05 -21.29
N THR A 170 18.26 44.00 -22.12
CA THR A 170 17.63 44.04 -23.45
C THR A 170 16.82 42.78 -23.74
N GLU A 171 15.87 42.88 -24.67
CA GLU A 171 15.06 41.74 -25.12
C GLU A 171 15.95 40.65 -25.73
N ALA A 172 16.91 41.06 -26.57
CA ALA A 172 17.84 40.14 -27.23
C ALA A 172 18.65 39.30 -26.24
N LEU A 173 19.08 39.88 -25.10
CA LEU A 173 19.79 39.14 -24.06
C LEU A 173 18.88 38.16 -23.31
N ALA A 174 17.63 38.54 -23.03
CA ALA A 174 16.66 37.65 -22.41
C ALA A 174 16.25 36.50 -23.34
N GLN A 175 16.09 36.76 -24.64
CA GLN A 175 15.83 35.73 -25.65
C GLN A 175 17.05 34.79 -25.82
N SER A 176 18.27 35.33 -25.87
CA SER A 176 19.49 34.53 -25.91
C SER A 176 19.64 33.63 -24.67
N ALA A 177 19.28 34.13 -23.48
CA ALA A 177 19.26 33.33 -22.26
C ALA A 177 18.23 32.19 -22.31
N LYS A 178 17.05 32.43 -22.90
CA LYS A 178 16.04 31.40 -23.15
C LYS A 178 16.55 30.33 -24.12
N GLU A 179 17.19 30.72 -25.22
CA GLU A 179 17.80 29.79 -26.18
C GLU A 179 18.93 28.96 -25.58
N ALA A 180 19.79 29.59 -24.76
CA ALA A 180 20.86 28.90 -24.06
C ALA A 180 20.32 27.88 -23.05
N ALA A 181 19.27 28.22 -22.30
CA ALA A 181 18.61 27.29 -21.38
C ALA A 181 17.96 26.11 -22.11
N TYR A 182 17.32 26.39 -23.25
CA TYR A 182 16.72 25.35 -24.10
C TYR A 182 17.79 24.40 -24.65
N LYS A 183 18.90 24.94 -25.17
CA LYS A 183 20.03 24.16 -25.69
C LYS A 183 20.68 23.31 -24.59
N ALA A 184 20.92 23.88 -23.41
CA ALA A 184 21.52 23.17 -22.29
C ALA A 184 20.65 21.98 -21.83
N LEU A 185 19.34 22.12 -21.83
CA LEU A 185 18.44 21.02 -21.47
C LEU A 185 18.37 19.94 -22.56
N ARG A 186 18.39 20.34 -23.84
CA ARG A 186 18.40 19.42 -24.98
C ARG A 186 19.66 18.55 -25.00
N ASP A 187 20.81 19.17 -24.76
CA ASP A 187 22.13 18.53 -24.90
C ASP A 187 22.54 17.73 -23.64
N ARG A 188 21.74 17.74 -22.57
CA ARG A 188 22.01 16.99 -21.34
C ARG A 188 21.97 15.48 -21.59
N PRO A 189 22.91 14.66 -21.09
CA PRO A 189 22.80 13.20 -21.19
C PRO A 189 21.57 12.67 -20.41
N LEU A 190 20.97 11.56 -20.87
CA LEU A 190 19.81 10.89 -20.25
C LEU A 190 20.23 9.88 -19.17
#